data_AF-M8D4V4-F1
#
_entry.id   AF-M8D4V4-F1
#
_cell.length_a   1.000
_cell.length_b   1.000
_cell.length_c   1.000
_cell.angle_alpha   90.00
_cell.angle_beta   90.00
_cell.angle_gamma   90.00
#
_symmetry.space_group_name_H-M   'P 1'
#
loop_
_entity.id
_entity.type
_entity.pdbx_description
1 polymer ?
#
loop_
_entity_poly.entity_id
_entity_poly.type
_entity_poly.pdbx_seq_one_letter_code
_entity_poly.pdbx_strand_id
1 'polypeptide(L)' 'MERYAYVLSFIEGAFIHCLEIGETDKYDRVCGTGSFLAAYNLGVFYKVTGQMERVIHFYEQSAHEGYEKASKRDERY' A
#
# COMPACT_ATOMS: atom_id res chain seq x y z
N MET A 1 17.14 1.84 21.89
CA MET A 1 15.94 2.07 21.06
C MET A 1 15.82 1.00 19.97
N GLU A 2 15.86 -0.30 20.31
CA GLU A 2 15.88 -1.38 19.29
C GLU A 2 14.75 -2.41 19.45
N ARG A 3 13.93 -2.29 20.50
CA ARG A 3 12.96 -3.32 20.90
C ARG A 3 11.94 -3.69 19.82
N TYR A 4 11.68 -2.80 18.85
CA TYR A 4 10.66 -3.00 17.82
C TYR A 4 11.16 -2.85 16.39
N ALA A 5 12.48 -2.76 16.16
CA ALA A 5 13.02 -2.63 14.80
C ALA A 5 12.60 -3.78 13.89
N TYR A 6 12.49 -5.00 14.46
CA TYR A 6 12.00 -6.18 13.76
C TYR A 6 10.54 -6.06 13.29
N VAL A 7 9.74 -5.13 13.83
CA VAL A 7 8.36 -4.95 13.41
C VAL A 7 8.27 -4.30 12.03
N LEU A 8 9.29 -3.51 11.64
CA LEU A 8 9.34 -2.86 10.34
C LEU A 8 9.33 -3.87 9.18
N SER A 9 9.92 -5.06 9.37
CA SER A 9 9.91 -6.10 8.34
C SER A 9 8.54 -6.73 8.12
N PHE A 10 7.58 -6.56 9.05
CA PHE A 10 6.21 -7.06 8.85
C PHE A 10 5.32 -6.11 8.05
N ILE A 11 5.73 -4.85 7.85
CA ILE A 11 4.89 -3.84 7.19
C ILE A 11 4.57 -4.25 5.75
N GLU A 12 5.58 -4.70 4.99
CA GLU A 12 5.40 -5.17 3.61
C GLU A 12 4.40 -6.33 3.55
N GLY A 13 4.65 -7.37 4.36
CA GLY A 13 3.80 -8.56 4.41
C GLY A 13 2.37 -8.25 4.84
N ALA A 14 2.16 -7.30 5.76
CA ALA A 14 0.83 -6.90 6.20
C ALA A 14 0.01 -6.28 5.06
N PHE A 15 0.60 -5.36 4.27
CA PHE A 15 -0.12 -4.76 3.14
C PHE A 15 -0.31 -5.71 1.97
N ILE A 16 0.65 -6.61 1.71
CA ILE A 16 0.46 -7.69 0.74
C ILE A 16 -0.71 -8.56 1.16
N HIS A 17 -0.77 -8.96 2.44
CA HIS A 17 -1.86 -9.80 2.93
C HIS A 17 -3.23 -9.10 2.85
N CYS A 18 -3.29 -7.79 3.08
CA CYS A 18 -4.49 -7.01 2.83
C CYS A 18 -4.97 -7.12 1.36
N LEU A 19 -4.05 -7.00 0.39
CA LEU A 19 -4.36 -7.16 -1.03
C LEU A 19 -4.80 -8.59 -1.38
N GLU A 20 -4.20 -9.60 -0.75
CA GLU A 20 -4.59 -11.01 -0.92
C GLU A 20 -6.00 -11.29 -0.40
N ILE A 21 -6.38 -10.70 0.74
CA ILE A 21 -7.74 -10.79 1.30
C ILE A 21 -8.75 -10.12 0.36
N GLY A 22 -8.35 -8.98 -0.24
CA GLY A 22 -9.20 -8.19 -1.10
C GLY A 22 -10.30 -7.42 -0.35
N GLU A 23 -11.09 -6.66 -1.08
CA GLU A 23 -12.30 -6.01 -0.54
C GLU A 23 -13.39 -7.04 -0.26
N THR A 24 -14.13 -6.89 0.85
CA THR A 24 -15.07 -7.93 1.28
C THR A 24 -16.30 -7.47 2.05
N ASP A 25 -17.51 -7.59 1.48
CA ASP A 25 -18.87 -7.51 2.11
C ASP A 25 -19.03 -7.78 3.63
N LYS A 26 -18.19 -8.65 4.19
CA LYS A 26 -18.54 -9.50 5.34
C LYS A 26 -18.36 -8.89 6.74
N TYR A 27 -17.67 -7.77 6.89
CA TYR A 27 -17.35 -7.18 8.21
C TYR A 27 -17.47 -5.65 8.21
N ASP A 28 -17.61 -5.05 9.40
CA ASP A 28 -17.37 -3.62 9.61
C ASP A 28 -15.92 -3.31 9.26
N ARG A 29 -15.71 -2.69 8.11
CA ARG A 29 -14.39 -2.39 7.56
C ARG A 29 -14.36 -1.00 6.96
N VAL A 30 -13.14 -0.54 6.72
CA VAL A 30 -12.89 0.72 6.02
C VAL A 30 -12.71 0.41 4.53
N CYS A 31 -13.47 1.09 3.68
CA CYS A 31 -13.35 0.96 2.22
C CYS A 31 -11.89 1.21 1.78
N GLY A 32 -11.34 0.31 0.96
CA GLY A 32 -10.02 0.42 0.37
C GLY A 32 -8.91 -0.30 1.13
N THR A 33 -9.17 -0.82 2.34
CA THR A 33 -8.14 -1.51 3.14
C THR A 33 -7.69 -2.83 2.54
N GLY A 34 -8.48 -3.46 1.68
CA GLY A 34 -8.11 -4.65 0.92
C GLY A 34 -7.73 -4.34 -0.53
N SER A 35 -7.72 -3.06 -0.93
CA SER A 35 -7.45 -2.63 -2.29
C SER A 35 -6.59 -1.37 -2.36
N PHE A 36 -7.19 -0.23 -2.73
CA PHE A 36 -6.46 0.96 -3.13
C PHE A 36 -5.66 1.61 -2.00
N LEU A 37 -6.10 1.51 -0.74
CA LEU A 37 -5.31 2.01 0.40
C LEU A 37 -4.14 1.10 0.71
N ALA A 38 -4.33 -0.22 0.61
CA ALA A 38 -3.24 -1.18 0.80
C ALA A 38 -2.17 -1.01 -0.28
N ALA A 39 -2.57 -0.92 -1.56
CA ALA A 39 -1.67 -0.66 -2.67
C ALA A 39 -0.93 0.68 -2.49
N TYR A 40 -1.64 1.76 -2.16
CA TYR A 40 -0.99 3.06 -1.90
C TYR A 40 0.04 2.99 -0.77
N ASN A 41 -0.32 2.38 0.36
CA ASN A 41 0.57 2.30 1.52
C ASN A 41 1.80 1.43 1.23
N LEU A 42 1.65 0.38 0.42
CA LEU A 42 2.76 -0.44 -0.04
C LEU A 42 3.69 0.35 -0.99
N GLY A 43 3.15 1.16 -1.89
CA GLY A 43 3.94 2.10 -2.70
C GLY A 43 4.69 3.15 -1.86
N VAL A 44 4.07 3.67 -0.79
CA VAL A 44 4.74 4.55 0.18
C VAL A 44 5.87 3.82 0.90
N PHE A 45 5.65 2.58 1.33
CA PHE A 45 6.66 1.75 1.97
C PHE A 45 7.87 1.52 1.07
N TYR A 46 7.67 1.15 -0.19
CA TYR A 46 8.77 0.97 -1.15
C TYR A 46 9.51 2.26 -1.43
N LYS A 47 8.81 3.39 -1.51
CA LYS A 47 9.43 4.71 -1.66
C LYS A 47 10.37 5.03 -0.50
N VAL A 48 9.92 4.86 0.75
CA VAL A 48 10.73 5.22 1.93
C VAL A 48 11.85 4.21 2.20
N THR A 49 11.73 2.99 1.69
CA THR A 49 12.78 1.95 1.78
C THR A 49 13.72 1.91 0.57
N GLY A 50 13.48 2.74 -0.46
CA GLY A 50 14.36 2.91 -1.61
C GLY A 50 14.13 1.94 -2.78
N GLN A 51 13.06 1.14 -2.75
CA GLN A 51 12.69 0.17 -3.81
C GLN A 51 11.86 0.85 -4.90
N MET A 52 12.48 1.81 -5.60
CA MET A 52 11.79 2.71 -6.53
C MET A 52 11.08 2.01 -7.70
N GLU A 53 11.61 0.88 -8.16
CA GLU A 53 11.05 0.07 -9.24
C GLU A 53 9.66 -0.49 -8.92
N ARG A 54 9.36 -0.69 -7.64
CA ARG A 54 8.06 -1.19 -7.18
C ARG A 54 7.04 -0.07 -6.94
N VAL A 55 7.48 1.17 -6.74
CA VAL A 55 6.61 2.29 -6.36
C VAL A 55 5.56 2.57 -7.42
N ILE A 56 5.97 2.66 -8.68
CA ILE A 56 5.08 3.00 -9.81
C ILE A 56 3.96 1.99 -9.91
N HIS A 57 4.28 0.70 -9.88
CA HIS A 57 3.30 -0.39 -9.98
C HIS A 57 2.17 -0.26 -8.95
N PHE A 58 2.50 0.00 -7.68
CA PHE A 58 1.52 0.05 -6.61
C PHE A 58 0.73 1.37 -6.56
N TYR A 59 1.31 2.48 -7.01
CA TYR A 59 0.57 3.73 -7.17
C TYR A 59 -0.38 3.69 -8.37
N GLU A 60 0.05 3.13 -9.50
CA GLU A 60 -0.82 2.90 -10.66
C GLU A 60 -1.99 1.98 -10.29
N GLN A 61 -1.73 0.89 -9.57
CA GLN A 61 -2.79 0.00 -9.08
C GLN A 61 -3.78 0.77 -8.19
N SER A 62 -3.29 1.53 -7.21
CA SER A 62 -4.13 2.33 -6.31
C SER A 62 -4.96 3.39 -7.05
N ALA A 63 -4.35 4.05 -8.04
CA ALA A 63 -5.00 5.05 -8.87
C ALA A 63 -6.09 4.44 -9.76
N HIS A 64 -5.82 3.28 -10.38
CA HIS A 64 -6.79 2.54 -11.19
C HIS A 64 -8.03 2.16 -10.40
N GLU A 65 -7.87 1.87 -9.11
CA GLU A 65 -8.96 1.53 -8.18
C GLU A 65 -9.66 2.77 -7.57
N GLY A 66 -9.34 3.97 -8.07
CA GLY A 66 -10.09 5.21 -7.76
C GLY A 66 -9.50 6.07 -6.64
N TYR A 67 -8.28 5.79 -6.17
CA TYR A 67 -7.67 6.62 -5.14
C TYR A 67 -7.00 7.86 -5.75
N GLU A 68 -7.73 8.97 -5.78
CA GLU A 68 -7.29 10.24 -6.39
C GLU A 68 -5.93 10.76 -5.89
N LYS A 69 -5.56 10.42 -4.64
CA LYS A 69 -4.26 10.80 -4.08
C LYS A 69 -3.08 10.06 -4.73
N ALA A 70 -3.29 8.85 -5.23
CA ALA A 70 -2.29 8.09 -5.97
C ALA A 70 -2.03 8.72 -7.35
N SER A 71 -3.09 9.13 -8.06
CA SER A 71 -2.98 9.74 -9.40
C SER A 71 -2.11 11.01 -9.41
N LYS A 72 -2.17 11.84 -8.35
CA LYS A 72 -1.34 13.05 -8.21
C LYS A 72 0.10 12.78 -7.76
N ARG A 73 0.39 11.55 -7.31
CA ARG A 73 1.68 11.16 -6.73
C ARG A 73 2.62 10.60 -7.79
N ASP A 74 2.09 9.98 -8.85
CA ASP A 74 2.86 9.54 -10.01
C ASP A 74 3.51 10.71 -10.75
N GLU A 75 2.91 11.90 -10.73
CA GLU A 75 3.44 13.11 -11.40
C GLU A 75 4.76 13.66 -10.80
N ARG A 76 5.24 13.11 -9.67
CA ARG A 76 6.44 13.61 -8.98
C ARG A 76 7.68 12.72 -9.14
N TYR A 77 7.67 11.82 -10.13
CA TYR A 77 8.79 10.92 -10.45
C TYR A 77 9.23 11.04 -11.90
#